data_AF-A0A6G3U5P4-F1
#
_entry.id   AF-A0A6G3U5P4-F1
#
_cell.length_a   1.000
_cell.length_b   1.000
_cell.length_c   1.000
_cell.angle_alpha   90.00
_cell.angle_beta   90.00
_cell.angle_gamma   90.00
#
_symmetry.space_group_name_H-M   'P 1'
#
loop_
_entity.id
_entity.type
_entity.pdbx_description
1 polymer ?
#
loop_
_entity_poly.entity_id
_entity_poly.type
_entity_poly.pdbx_seq_one_letter_code
_entity_poly.pdbx_strand_id
1 'polypeptide(L)' 'AQEPHAGAAPALADVPYRFAPEGHGPLKVSFPCPTCRQRIRVPVRGRVRARCGLCRTVLECDT' A
#
# COMPACT_ATOMS: atom_id res chain seq x y z
N ALA A 1 -4.61 19.37 21.00
CA ALA A 1 -3.76 18.96 19.86
C ALA A 1 -3.97 17.47 19.63
N GLN A 2 -4.41 17.12 18.42
CA GLN A 2 -4.71 15.78 17.86
C GLN A 2 -5.88 14.99 18.48
N GLU A 3 -7.03 15.10 17.81
CA GLU A 3 -8.21 14.23 17.96
C GLU A 3 -8.01 12.94 17.15
N PRO A 4 -8.21 11.74 17.72
CA PRO A 4 -8.28 10.53 16.93
C PRO A 4 -9.65 10.44 16.27
N HIS A 5 -9.76 10.88 15.01
CA HIS A 5 -10.92 10.57 14.18
C HIS A 5 -10.89 9.09 13.77
N ALA A 6 -11.20 8.22 14.72
CA ALA A 6 -11.63 6.86 14.43
C ALA A 6 -13.01 6.96 13.77
N GLY A 7 -13.04 7.01 12.44
CA GLY A 7 -14.26 6.91 11.66
C GLY A 7 -14.95 5.59 11.99
N ALA A 8 -15.94 5.66 12.88
CA ALA A 8 -16.82 4.55 13.19
C ALA A 8 -17.48 4.07 11.90
N ALA A 9 -17.04 2.93 11.40
CA ALA A 9 -17.74 2.27 10.30
C ALA A 9 -19.13 1.85 10.83
N PRO A 10 -20.23 2.20 10.14
CA PRO A 10 -21.53 1.70 10.54
C PRO A 10 -21.53 0.18 10.50
N ALA A 11 -22.16 -0.42 11.52
CA ALA A 11 -22.50 -1.84 11.55
C ALA A 11 -23.47 -2.11 10.40
N LEU A 12 -22.92 -2.54 9.26
CA LEU A 12 -23.70 -2.95 8.11
C LEU A 12 -24.34 -4.30 8.46
N ALA A 13 -25.63 -4.40 8.15
CA ALA A 13 -26.46 -5.60 8.28
C ALA A 13 -25.77 -6.86 7.73
N ASP A 14 -26.27 -8.02 8.12
CA ASP A 14 -25.85 -9.36 7.70
C ASP A 14 -25.96 -9.54 6.17
N VAL A 15 -25.00 -8.98 5.44
CA VAL A 15 -24.82 -9.21 4.01
C VAL A 15 -23.59 -10.09 3.83
N PRO A 16 -23.67 -11.14 2.99
CA PRO A 16 -22.60 -12.12 2.82
C PRO A 16 -21.34 -11.55 2.12
N TYR A 17 -21.36 -10.28 1.71
CA TYR A 17 -20.20 -9.60 1.16
C TYR A 17 -20.23 -8.09 1.46
N ARG A 18 -19.05 -7.51 1.72
CA ARG A 18 -18.86 -6.10 2.04
C ARG A 18 -17.75 -5.49 1.20
N PHE A 19 -18.04 -4.36 0.57
CA PHE A 19 -17.01 -3.46 0.03
C PHE A 19 -16.52 -2.55 1.16
N ALA A 20 -15.24 -2.65 1.52
CA ALA A 20 -14.63 -1.70 2.43
C ALA A 20 -14.38 -0.38 1.68
N PRO A 21 -14.60 0.80 2.31
CA PRO A 21 -14.21 2.06 1.70
C PRO A 21 -12.73 1.98 1.35
N GLU A 22 -12.42 2.21 0.07
CA GLU A 22 -11.07 2.26 -0.45
C GLU A 22 -10.31 3.31 0.37
N GLY A 23 -9.45 2.84 1.28
CA GLY A 23 -8.82 3.69 2.28
C GLY A 23 -8.14 4.86 1.59
N HIS A 24 -8.63 6.07 1.85
CA HIS A 24 -8.20 7.32 1.22
C HIS A 24 -6.67 7.43 1.18
N GLY A 25 -6.06 7.02 0.08
CA GLY A 25 -4.62 6.92 -0.04
C GLY A 25 -4.21 6.35 -1.39
N PRO A 26 -3.02 6.71 -1.90
CA PRO A 26 -2.55 6.19 -3.17
C PRO A 26 -2.40 4.66 -3.09
N LEU A 27 -2.89 3.96 -4.12
CA LEU A 27 -2.71 2.51 -4.28
C LEU A 27 -1.21 2.17 -4.22
N LYS A 28 -0.87 1.06 -3.56
CA LYS A 28 0.52 0.62 -3.36
C LYS A 28 0.69 -0.82 -3.79
N VAL A 29 1.77 -1.10 -4.51
CA VAL A 29 2.18 -2.46 -4.88
C VAL A 29 3.32 -2.93 -3.99
N SER A 30 3.36 -4.25 -3.73
CA SER A 30 4.44 -4.91 -2.99
C SER A 30 5.07 -6.02 -3.83
N PHE A 31 6.39 -6.05 -3.91
CA PHE A 31 7.12 -7.10 -4.64
C PHE A 31 8.47 -7.42 -3.94
N PRO A 32 9.05 -8.61 -4.15
CA PRO A 32 10.35 -8.95 -3.59
C PRO A 32 11.48 -8.26 -4.37
N CYS A 33 12.48 -7.75 -3.65
CA CYS A 33 13.73 -7.32 -4.27
C CYS A 33 14.40 -8.49 -5.00
N PRO A 34 14.81 -8.37 -6.28
CA PRO A 34 15.45 -9.47 -7.00
C PRO A 34 16.83 -9.83 -6.44
N THR A 35 17.47 -8.92 -5.69
CA THR A 35 18.79 -9.15 -5.09
C THR A 35 18.69 -9.85 -3.73
N CYS A 36 17.83 -9.39 -2.83
CA CYS A 36 17.81 -9.84 -1.43
C CYS A 36 16.45 -10.37 -0.96
N ARG A 37 15.45 -10.44 -1.85
CA ARG A 37 14.07 -10.89 -1.59
C ARG A 37 13.28 -10.10 -0.53
N GLN A 38 13.86 -9.03 0.02
CA GLN A 38 13.14 -8.11 0.91
C GLN A 38 11.95 -7.48 0.20
N ARG A 39 10.79 -7.45 0.85
CA ARG A 39 9.58 -6.78 0.33
C ARG A 39 9.81 -5.29 0.21
N ILE A 40 9.59 -4.77 -0.99
CA ILE A 40 9.57 -3.34 -1.31
C ILE A 40 8.11 -2.93 -1.49
N ARG A 41 7.74 -1.72 -1.03
CA ARG A 41 6.41 -1.14 -1.24
C ARG A 41 6.55 0.19 -1.96
N VAL A 42 5.83 0.38 -3.06
CA VAL A 42 5.85 1.60 -3.87
C VAL A 42 4.43 2.02 -4.27
N PRO A 43 4.17 3.32 -4.47
CA PRO A 43 2.89 3.79 -4.97
C PRO A 43 2.68 3.42 -6.45
N VAL A 44 1.43 3.22 -6.85
CA VAL A 44 0.97 3.02 -8.23
C VAL A 44 0.74 4.40 -8.85
N ARG A 45 1.71 4.87 -9.65
CA ARG A 45 1.77 6.24 -10.21
C ARG A 45 2.52 6.29 -11.56
N GLY A 46 2.62 5.17 -12.28
CA GLY A 46 3.45 5.03 -13.48
C GLY A 46 4.91 4.69 -13.14
N ARG A 47 5.86 5.16 -13.95
CA ARG A 47 7.29 4.83 -13.77
C ARG A 47 7.83 5.39 -12.45
N VAL A 48 8.29 4.51 -11.58
CA VAL A 48 8.87 4.84 -10.27
C VAL A 48 10.26 4.24 -10.11
N ARG A 49 11.17 4.99 -9.47
CA ARG A 49 12.46 4.44 -9.00
C ARG A 49 12.30 3.94 -7.57
N ALA A 50 12.26 2.62 -7.41
CA ALA A 50 12.15 1.94 -6.13
C ALA A 50 13.54 1.69 -5.54
N ARG A 51 13.73 1.97 -4.24
CA ARG A 51 14.96 1.62 -3.53
C ARG A 51 14.69 0.58 -2.47
N CYS A 52 15.47 -0.51 -2.47
CA CYS A 52 15.40 -1.48 -1.39
C CYS A 52 15.94 -0.90 -0.08
N GLY A 53 15.19 -1.02 1.02
CA GLY A 53 15.64 -0.59 2.34
C GLY A 53 16.81 -1.40 2.92
N LEU A 54 17.04 -2.62 2.42
CA LEU A 54 18.07 -3.54 2.91
C LEU A 54 19.37 -3.45 2.09
N CYS A 55 19.34 -3.93 0.85
CA CYS A 55 20.53 -4.01 -0.01
C CYS A 55 20.81 -2.73 -0.79
N ARG A 56 19.91 -1.73 -0.72
CA ARG A 56 20.02 -0.42 -1.39
C ARG A 56 19.96 -0.47 -2.92
N THR A 57 19.74 -1.64 -3.55
CA THR A 57 19.48 -1.77 -4.99
C THR A 57 18.36 -0.82 -5.42
N VAL A 58 18.58 -0.14 -6.54
CA VAL A 58 17.59 0.73 -7.20
C VAL A 58 17.00 0.00 -8.40
N LEU A 59 15.68 -0.02 -8.48
CA LEU A 59 14.92 -0.70 -9.53
C LEU A 59 14.02 0.33 -10.23
N GLU A 60 13.83 0.18 -11.52
CA GLU A 60 12.75 0.86 -12.25
C GLU A 60 11.53 -0.06 -12.28
N CYS A 61 10.37 0.47 -11.91
CA CYS A 61 9.11 -0.25 -11.94
C CYS A 61 8.06 0.61 -12.66
N ASP A 62 7.23 -0.03 -13.46
CA ASP A 62 6.00 0.56 -14.01
C ASP A 62 4.85 0.09 -13.11
N THR A 63 4.25 1.01 -12.35
CA THR A 63 3.32 0.66 -11.25
C THR A 63 1.98 1.35 -11.33
#